data_AF-A0A2A6E035-F1
#
_entry.id   AF-A0A2A6E035-F1
#
_cell.length_a   1.000
_cell.length_b   1.000
_cell.length_c   1.000
_cell.angle_alpha   90.00
_cell.angle_beta   90.00
_cell.angle_gamma   90.00
#
_symmetry.space_group_name_H-M   'P 1'
#
loop_
_entity.id
_entity.type
_entity.pdbx_description
1 polymer ?
#
loop_
_entity_poly.entity_id
_entity_poly.type
_entity_poly.pdbx_seq_one_letter_code
_entity_poly.pdbx_strand_id
1 'polypeptide(L)'
;MNYSRMKSIIEGLLFAAGEEGLTAKQLADVLETDVYAVQSAVADLKRELEEGGRGVRIAEVAGGYQMTTCADHAEYIRRLARSPQRAPLSQAALETLAIIAYRQPITRVEIEQIRGVSSERAIQTLLSRQLIEEVGRADAVGRPILYGTTKRFLEYFGLRDLSELPPPEEDLPDGEKPLFDVEQMTIDEWKPHEDSGNGEH
;
A
#
# COMPACT_ATOMS: atom_id res chain seq x y z
N MET A 1 -26.30 -7.65 19.95
CA MET A 1 -25.57 -8.85 19.47
C MET A 1 -24.60 -9.33 20.56
N ASN A 2 -24.33 -10.63 20.72
CA ASN A 2 -23.29 -11.08 21.67
C ASN A 2 -21.88 -10.78 21.11
N TYR A 3 -20.95 -10.40 22.00
CA TYR A 3 -19.59 -10.00 21.67
C TYR A 3 -18.79 -11.04 20.85
N SER A 4 -18.88 -12.32 21.18
CA SER A 4 -18.20 -13.39 20.44
C SER A 4 -18.72 -13.50 19.00
N ARG A 5 -20.05 -13.39 18.82
CA ARG A 5 -20.67 -13.39 17.49
C ARG A 5 -20.29 -12.15 16.69
N MET A 6 -20.17 -11.00 17.34
CA MET A 6 -19.73 -9.76 16.70
C MET A 6 -18.33 -9.89 16.12
N LYS A 7 -17.36 -10.41 16.89
CA LYS A 7 -15.99 -10.66 16.40
C LYS A 7 -15.96 -11.62 15.22
N SER A 8 -16.73 -12.71 15.28
CA SER A 8 -16.81 -13.68 14.18
C SER A 8 -17.38 -13.05 12.90
N ILE A 9 -18.36 -12.15 13.00
CA ILE A 9 -18.88 -11.41 11.84
C ILE A 9 -17.85 -10.42 11.33
N ILE A 10 -17.18 -9.67 12.21
CA ILE A 10 -16.10 -8.74 11.82
C ILE A 10 -15.00 -9.49 11.06
N GLU A 11 -14.54 -10.63 11.56
CA GLU A 11 -13.56 -11.48 10.88
C GLU A 11 -14.01 -11.83 9.46
N GLY A 12 -15.27 -12.29 9.31
CA GLY A 12 -15.83 -12.61 7.99
C GLY A 12 -15.94 -11.41 7.05
N LEU A 13 -16.32 -10.23 7.57
CA LEU A 13 -16.41 -8.99 6.80
C LEU A 13 -15.04 -8.52 6.32
N LEU A 14 -14.03 -8.55 7.21
CA LEU A 14 -12.66 -8.18 6.85
C LEU A 14 -12.04 -9.17 5.86
N PHE A 15 -12.32 -10.47 6.02
CA PHE A 15 -11.90 -11.48 5.04
C PHE A 15 -12.51 -11.23 3.67
N ALA A 16 -13.81 -10.91 3.61
CA ALA A 16 -14.51 -10.64 2.36
C ALA A 16 -14.06 -9.33 1.68
N ALA A 17 -13.69 -8.31 2.47
CA ALA A 17 -13.17 -7.04 1.96
C ALA A 17 -11.77 -7.15 1.34
N GLY A 18 -10.98 -8.15 1.74
CA GLY A 18 -9.64 -8.37 1.20
C GLY A 18 -8.72 -7.17 1.46
N GLU A 19 -7.96 -6.78 0.42
CA GLU A 19 -6.94 -5.72 0.49
C GLU A 19 -7.55 -4.30 0.65
N GLU A 20 -8.83 -4.11 0.28
CA GLU A 20 -9.50 -2.80 0.44
C GLU A 20 -9.79 -2.48 1.92
N GLY A 21 -9.94 -3.53 2.75
CA GLY A 21 -10.28 -3.40 4.16
C GLY A 21 -11.64 -2.72 4.43
N LEU A 22 -11.93 -2.46 5.70
CA LEU A 22 -13.12 -1.74 6.15
C LEU A 22 -12.80 -0.82 7.31
N THR A 23 -13.31 0.41 7.26
CA THR A 23 -13.24 1.34 8.39
C THR A 23 -14.10 0.88 9.56
N ALA A 24 -13.74 1.30 10.77
CA ALA A 24 -14.56 1.07 11.97
C ALA A 24 -16.01 1.56 11.79
N LYS A 25 -16.19 2.66 11.04
CA LYS A 25 -17.50 3.22 10.72
C LYS A 25 -18.31 2.30 9.80
N GLN A 26 -17.72 1.80 8.71
CA GLN A 26 -18.40 0.87 7.81
C GLN A 26 -18.81 -0.43 8.52
N LEU A 27 -17.93 -0.97 9.37
CA LEU A 27 -18.25 -2.13 10.20
C LEU A 27 -19.39 -1.81 11.18
N ALA A 28 -19.36 -0.65 11.85
CA ALA A 28 -20.40 -0.23 12.77
C ALA A 28 -21.76 -0.07 12.08
N ASP A 29 -21.79 0.54 10.89
CA ASP A 29 -22.99 0.71 10.08
C ASP A 29 -23.59 -0.65 9.68
N VAL A 30 -22.76 -1.61 9.23
CA VAL A 30 -23.21 -2.97 8.85
C VAL A 30 -23.69 -3.78 10.05
N LEU A 31 -23.06 -3.60 11.21
CA LEU A 31 -23.38 -4.33 12.44
C LEU A 31 -24.49 -3.68 13.27
N GLU A 32 -24.97 -2.50 12.87
CA GLU A 32 -25.95 -1.68 13.58
C GLU A 32 -25.54 -1.44 15.04
N THR A 33 -24.28 -1.07 15.26
CA THR A 33 -23.70 -0.85 16.59
C THR A 33 -22.83 0.42 16.61
N ASP A 34 -22.35 0.81 17.79
CA ASP A 34 -21.44 1.95 17.90
C ASP A 34 -19.99 1.63 17.47
N VAL A 35 -19.29 2.65 16.99
CA VAL A 35 -17.90 2.54 16.50
C VAL A 35 -16.94 2.08 17.60
N TYR A 36 -17.16 2.48 18.85
CA TYR A 36 -16.28 2.14 19.96
C TYR A 36 -16.35 0.63 20.30
N ALA A 37 -17.54 0.04 20.25
CA ALA A 37 -17.74 -1.40 20.37
C ALA A 37 -17.03 -2.19 19.25
N VAL A 38 -17.06 -1.69 18.01
CA VAL A 38 -16.33 -2.30 16.89
C VAL A 38 -14.83 -2.22 17.12
N GLN A 39 -14.29 -1.04 17.48
CA GLN A 39 -12.86 -0.86 17.75
C GLN A 39 -12.37 -1.80 18.85
N SER A 40 -13.15 -1.92 19.94
CA SER A 40 -12.85 -2.84 21.04
C SER A 40 -12.83 -4.30 20.56
N ALA A 41 -13.82 -4.69 19.76
CA ALA A 41 -13.93 -6.04 19.22
C ALA A 41 -12.81 -6.40 18.24
N VAL A 42 -12.40 -5.44 17.38
CA VAL A 42 -11.26 -5.60 16.47
C VAL A 42 -9.95 -5.74 17.24
N ALA A 43 -9.74 -4.92 18.27
CA ALA A 43 -8.54 -4.99 19.12
C ALA A 43 -8.42 -6.35 19.83
N ASP A 44 -9.53 -6.86 20.36
CA ASP A 44 -9.56 -8.19 20.97
C ASP A 44 -9.34 -9.31 19.95
N LEU A 45 -9.96 -9.22 18.77
CA LEU A 45 -9.78 -10.20 17.70
C LEU A 45 -8.32 -10.23 17.21
N LYS A 46 -7.70 -9.06 17.06
CA LYS A 46 -6.28 -8.93 16.71
C LYS A 46 -5.39 -9.67 17.72
N ARG A 47 -5.60 -9.42 19.01
CA ARG A 47 -4.86 -10.10 20.10
C ARG A 47 -5.06 -11.62 20.06
N GLU A 48 -6.29 -12.09 19.88
CA GLU A 48 -6.59 -13.53 19.80
C GLU A 48 -5.92 -14.23 18.61
N LEU A 49 -5.85 -13.57 17.46
CA LEU A 49 -5.16 -14.10 16.28
C LEU A 49 -3.63 -14.17 16.49
N GLU A 50 -3.06 -13.17 17.18
CA GLU A 50 -1.64 -13.10 17.53
C GLU A 50 -1.26 -14.17 18.58
N GLU A 51 -1.94 -14.19 19.73
CA GLU A 51 -1.69 -15.14 20.82
C GLU A 51 -2.00 -16.59 20.42
N GLY A 52 -2.98 -16.78 19.54
CA GLY A 52 -3.36 -18.08 19.00
C GLY A 52 -2.38 -18.65 17.96
N GLY A 53 -1.28 -17.94 17.64
CA GLY A 53 -0.28 -18.39 16.67
C GLY A 53 -0.85 -18.61 15.27
N ARG A 54 -1.88 -17.85 14.88
CA ARG A 54 -2.58 -18.04 13.60
C ARG A 54 -1.71 -17.58 12.43
N GLY A 55 -2.03 -18.00 11.20
CA GLY A 55 -1.32 -17.55 10.00
C GLY A 55 -1.78 -16.20 9.45
N VAL A 56 -2.84 -15.62 10.02
CA VAL A 56 -3.47 -14.36 9.61
C VAL A 56 -3.45 -13.35 10.75
N ARG A 57 -3.45 -12.06 10.41
CA ARG A 57 -3.42 -10.92 11.33
C ARG A 57 -4.47 -9.88 10.90
N ILE A 58 -4.72 -8.91 11.76
CA ILE A 58 -5.47 -7.70 11.41
C ILE A 58 -4.52 -6.52 11.51
N ALA A 59 -4.37 -5.79 10.41
CA ALA A 59 -3.60 -4.55 10.32
C ALA A 59 -4.54 -3.36 10.15
N GLU A 60 -4.10 -2.20 10.61
CA GLU A 60 -4.78 -0.93 10.36
C GLU A 60 -4.01 -0.18 9.27
N VAL A 61 -4.65 0.07 8.13
CA VAL A 61 -4.07 0.70 6.94
C VAL A 61 -5.07 1.70 6.37
N ALA A 62 -4.60 2.90 6.03
CA ALA A 62 -5.42 3.99 5.50
C ALA A 62 -6.70 4.31 6.32
N GLY A 63 -6.66 4.13 7.64
CA GLY A 63 -7.80 4.34 8.54
C GLY A 63 -8.87 3.23 8.49
N GLY A 64 -8.56 2.11 7.84
CA GLY A 64 -9.37 0.90 7.81
C GLY A 64 -8.63 -0.30 8.40
N TYR A 65 -9.39 -1.34 8.75
CA TYR A 65 -8.85 -2.63 9.14
C TYR A 65 -8.84 -3.57 7.95
N GLN A 66 -7.80 -4.37 7.81
CA GLN A 66 -7.71 -5.42 6.80
C GLN A 66 -7.07 -6.69 7.38
N MET A 67 -7.42 -7.84 6.81
CA MET A 67 -6.75 -9.10 7.14
C MET A 67 -5.47 -9.24 6.35
N THR A 68 -4.37 -9.50 7.04
CA THR A 68 -3.04 -9.70 6.45
C THR A 68 -2.46 -11.05 6.84
N THR A 69 -1.36 -11.43 6.20
CA THR A 69 -0.58 -12.62 6.55
C THR A 69 0.34 -12.38 7.74
N CYS A 70 0.63 -13.44 8.48
CA CYS A 70 1.68 -13.40 9.51
C CYS A 70 3.05 -13.19 8.87
N ALA A 71 3.82 -12.20 9.36
CA ALA A 71 5.15 -11.88 8.88
C ALA A 71 6.14 -13.06 9.00
N ASP A 72 5.98 -13.91 10.03
CA ASP A 72 6.79 -15.13 10.21
C ASP A 72 6.67 -16.10 9.02
N HIS A 73 5.60 -15.98 8.22
CA HIS A 73 5.34 -16.84 7.07
C HIS A 73 5.76 -16.21 5.73
N ALA A 74 6.39 -15.03 5.74
CA ALA A 74 6.71 -14.26 4.54
C ALA A 74 7.47 -15.06 3.46
N GLU A 75 8.38 -15.96 3.85
CA GLU A 75 9.11 -16.80 2.89
C GLU A 75 8.15 -17.69 2.06
N TYR A 76 7.16 -18.29 2.70
CA TYR A 76 6.18 -19.16 2.04
C TYR A 76 5.22 -18.36 1.18
N ILE A 77 4.78 -17.19 1.66
CA ILE A 77 3.95 -16.25 0.89
C ILE A 77 4.70 -15.79 -0.37
N ARG A 78 5.99 -15.47 -0.26
CA ARG A 78 6.84 -15.13 -1.42
C ARG A 78 6.94 -16.29 -2.41
N ARG A 79 7.07 -17.53 -1.97
CA ARG A 79 7.08 -18.70 -2.86
C ARG A 79 5.75 -18.86 -3.61
N LEU A 80 4.63 -18.66 -2.92
CA LEU A 80 3.29 -18.66 -3.53
C LEU A 80 3.11 -17.50 -4.54
N ALA A 81 3.64 -16.32 -4.20
CA ALA A 81 3.59 -15.12 -5.03
C ALA A 81 4.49 -15.19 -6.28
N ARG A 82 5.36 -16.19 -6.45
CA ARG A 82 6.12 -16.41 -7.70
C ARG A 82 5.26 -16.92 -8.87
N SER A 83 3.94 -16.72 -8.81
CA SER A 83 3.10 -16.75 -10.01
C SER A 83 3.41 -15.51 -10.86
N PRO A 84 3.53 -15.61 -12.20
CA PRO A 84 4.02 -14.54 -13.07
C PRO A 84 3.29 -13.18 -12.95
N GLN A 85 2.08 -13.15 -12.36
CA GLN A 85 1.34 -11.91 -12.07
C GLN A 85 1.86 -11.10 -10.87
N ARG A 86 2.71 -11.66 -10.01
CA ARG A 86 3.22 -11.03 -8.77
C ARG A 86 4.75 -10.88 -8.74
N ALA A 87 5.43 -10.97 -9.90
CA ALA A 87 6.86 -10.69 -9.99
C ALA A 87 7.16 -9.25 -9.50
N PRO A 88 8.27 -8.99 -8.81
CA PRO A 88 8.64 -7.63 -8.41
C PRO A 88 8.78 -6.71 -9.64
N LEU A 89 8.61 -5.40 -9.44
CA LEU A 89 8.94 -4.42 -10.48
C LEU A 89 10.44 -4.48 -10.77
N SER A 90 10.82 -4.35 -12.03
CA SER A 90 12.24 -4.20 -12.38
C SER A 90 12.75 -2.84 -11.95
N GLN A 91 14.08 -2.69 -11.80
CA GLN A 91 14.71 -1.41 -11.48
C GLN A 91 14.24 -0.27 -12.40
N ALA A 92 14.22 -0.52 -13.72
CA ALA A 92 13.76 0.48 -14.68
C ALA A 92 12.29 0.88 -14.48
N ALA A 93 11.44 -0.05 -14.02
CA ALA A 93 10.05 0.24 -13.70
C ALA A 93 9.92 1.03 -12.39
N LEU A 94 10.74 0.74 -11.38
CA LEU A 94 10.80 1.49 -10.13
C LEU A 94 11.27 2.92 -10.34
N GLU A 95 12.38 3.14 -11.05
CA GLU A 95 12.87 4.48 -11.41
C GLU A 95 11.82 5.29 -12.17
N THR A 96 11.14 4.65 -13.13
CA THR A 96 10.07 5.29 -13.90
C THR A 96 8.89 5.65 -13.00
N LEU A 97 8.50 4.76 -12.08
CA LEU A 97 7.42 4.98 -11.14
C LEU A 97 7.73 6.12 -10.18
N ALA A 98 8.96 6.19 -9.67
CA ALA A 98 9.43 7.26 -8.80
C ALA A 98 9.30 8.62 -9.48
N ILE A 99 9.78 8.74 -10.73
CA ILE A 99 9.67 9.99 -11.50
C ILE A 99 8.21 10.41 -11.65
N ILE A 100 7.30 9.47 -11.94
CA ILE A 100 5.87 9.77 -12.06
C ILE A 100 5.31 10.22 -10.70
N ALA A 101 5.60 9.51 -9.61
CA ALA A 101 5.10 9.83 -8.28
C ALA A 101 5.47 11.26 -7.84
N TYR A 102 6.72 11.67 -8.09
CA TYR A 102 7.25 12.99 -7.69
C TYR A 102 6.96 14.13 -8.66
N ARG A 103 6.68 13.86 -9.95
CA ARG A 103 6.55 14.89 -10.99
C ARG A 103 5.20 14.88 -11.71
N GLN A 104 4.26 14.03 -11.30
CA GLN A 104 2.92 14.01 -11.88
C GLN A 104 2.21 15.38 -11.78
N PRO A 105 1.39 15.74 -12.78
CA PRO A 105 1.16 15.01 -14.03
C PRO A 105 2.32 15.18 -15.02
N ILE A 106 2.86 14.09 -15.59
CA ILE A 106 4.06 14.09 -16.45
C ILE A 106 3.87 13.29 -17.74
N THR A 107 4.48 13.71 -18.84
CA THR A 107 4.43 13.01 -20.14
C THR A 107 5.54 11.97 -20.30
N ARG A 108 5.33 10.99 -21.20
CA ARG A 108 6.38 10.00 -21.56
C ARG A 108 7.69 10.67 -21.98
N VAL A 109 7.63 11.77 -22.73
CA VAL A 109 8.83 12.44 -23.25
C VAL A 109 9.64 13.05 -22.12
N GLU A 110 8.98 13.68 -21.15
CA GLU A 110 9.65 14.26 -19.97
C GLU A 110 10.26 13.16 -19.09
N ILE A 111 9.56 12.04 -18.90
CA ILE A 111 10.11 10.87 -18.19
C ILE A 111 11.41 10.38 -18.87
N GLU A 112 11.39 10.21 -20.20
CA GLU A 112 12.56 9.76 -20.96
C GLU A 112 13.71 10.78 -20.92
N GLN A 113 13.42 12.07 -20.87
CA GLN A 113 14.43 13.12 -20.69
C GLN A 113 15.09 13.04 -19.31
N ILE A 114 14.33 12.80 -18.25
CA ILE A 114 14.86 12.66 -16.89
C ILE A 114 15.67 11.36 -16.77
N ARG A 115 15.18 10.23 -17.31
CA ARG A 115 15.89 8.94 -17.24
C ARG A 115 17.08 8.84 -18.20
N GLY A 116 17.14 9.67 -19.23
CA GLY A 116 18.13 9.59 -20.30
C GLY A 116 18.01 8.35 -21.20
N VAL A 117 16.99 7.50 -21.00
CA VAL A 117 16.74 6.26 -21.75
C VAL A 117 15.25 6.03 -21.99
N SER A 118 14.90 5.18 -22.95
CA SER A 118 13.51 4.84 -23.25
C SER A 118 12.80 4.21 -22.04
N SER A 119 11.56 4.66 -21.80
CA SER A 119 10.74 4.25 -20.66
C SER A 119 9.44 3.57 -21.08
N GLU A 120 9.27 3.27 -22.37
CA GLU A 120 8.02 2.73 -22.93
C GLU A 120 7.57 1.41 -22.27
N ARG A 121 8.47 0.42 -22.16
CA ARG A 121 8.15 -0.87 -21.52
C ARG A 121 7.85 -0.72 -20.02
N ALA A 122 8.56 0.18 -19.34
CA ALA A 122 8.32 0.47 -17.93
C ALA A 122 6.92 1.07 -17.75
N ILE A 123 6.56 2.08 -18.54
CA ILE A 123 5.22 2.69 -18.53
C ILE A 123 4.13 1.65 -18.83
N GLN A 124 4.30 0.82 -19.86
CA GLN A 124 3.33 -0.25 -20.16
C GLN A 124 3.17 -1.24 -19.00
N THR A 125 4.27 -1.60 -18.34
CA THR A 125 4.25 -2.48 -17.17
C THR A 125 3.47 -1.83 -16.02
N LEU A 126 3.76 -0.56 -15.71
CA LEU A 126 3.11 0.18 -14.63
C LEU A 126 1.62 0.39 -14.89
N LEU A 127 1.22 0.69 -16.13
CA LEU A 127 -0.19 0.75 -16.55
C LEU A 127 -0.89 -0.60 -16.40
N SER A 128 -0.25 -1.69 -16.87
CA SER A 128 -0.84 -3.04 -16.76
C SER A 128 -1.04 -3.49 -15.31
N ARG A 129 -0.20 -2.98 -14.41
CA ARG A 129 -0.28 -3.19 -12.96
C ARG A 129 -1.15 -2.16 -12.24
N GLN A 130 -1.73 -1.21 -12.98
CA GLN A 130 -2.58 -0.15 -12.47
C GLN A 130 -1.90 0.69 -11.37
N LEU A 131 -0.56 0.80 -11.38
CA LEU A 131 0.17 1.67 -10.47
C LEU A 131 0.18 3.12 -10.96
N ILE A 132 -0.01 3.30 -12.27
CA ILE A 132 -0.18 4.61 -12.91
C ILE A 132 -1.41 4.58 -13.82
N GLU A 133 -1.92 5.76 -14.16
CA GLU A 133 -3.04 5.95 -15.08
C GLU A 133 -2.84 7.18 -15.98
N GLU A 134 -3.64 7.27 -17.04
CA GLU A 134 -3.73 8.47 -17.87
C GLU A 134 -4.61 9.51 -17.18
N VAL A 135 -4.03 10.63 -16.76
CA VAL A 135 -4.74 11.70 -16.03
C VAL A 135 -5.17 12.85 -16.96
N GLY A 136 -4.79 12.80 -18.23
CA GLY A 136 -5.18 13.79 -19.23
C GLY A 136 -4.22 13.86 -20.41
N ARG A 137 -4.23 15.00 -21.11
CA ARG A 137 -3.31 15.29 -22.22
C ARG A 137 -2.73 16.69 -22.07
N ALA A 138 -1.44 16.83 -22.34
CA ALA A 138 -0.77 18.12 -22.27
C ALA A 138 -1.23 19.06 -23.40
N ASP A 139 -1.21 20.37 -23.13
CA ASP A 139 -1.48 21.40 -24.13
C ASP A 139 -0.21 21.73 -24.92
N ALA A 140 0.35 20.72 -25.58
CA ALA A 140 1.55 20.79 -26.40
C ALA A 140 1.31 20.14 -27.77
N VAL A 141 2.23 20.36 -28.72
CA VAL A 141 2.17 19.77 -30.05
C VAL A 141 2.11 18.24 -29.94
N GLY A 142 1.15 17.63 -30.63
CA GLY A 142 0.91 16.19 -30.58
C GLY A 142 0.05 15.71 -29.40
N ARG A 143 -0.37 16.61 -28.49
CA ARG A 143 -1.27 16.31 -27.36
C ARG A 143 -0.84 15.04 -26.59
N PRO A 144 0.41 15.00 -26.08
CA PRO A 144 0.92 13.80 -25.42
C PRO A 144 0.14 13.48 -24.15
N ILE A 145 0.04 12.20 -23.84
CA ILE A 145 -0.65 11.68 -22.65
C ILE A 145 0.11 12.12 -21.39
N LEU A 146 -0.64 12.54 -20.37
CA LEU A 146 -0.14 12.81 -19.02
C LEU A 146 -0.41 11.60 -18.13
N TYR A 147 0.59 11.21 -17.35
CA TYR A 147 0.51 10.11 -16.40
C TYR A 147 0.54 10.60 -14.96
N GLY A 148 -0.17 9.88 -14.09
CA GLY A 148 -0.16 10.05 -12.63
C GLY A 148 -0.30 8.71 -11.91
N THR A 149 -0.07 8.69 -10.60
CA THR A 149 -0.22 7.51 -9.74
C THR A 149 -1.67 7.26 -9.37
N THR A 150 -2.03 6.00 -9.15
CA THR A 150 -3.40 5.59 -8.78
C THR A 150 -3.56 5.41 -7.26
N LYS A 151 -4.77 5.08 -6.80
CA LYS A 151 -4.98 4.59 -5.42
C LYS A 151 -4.21 3.29 -5.13
N ARG A 152 -4.15 2.39 -6.11
CA ARG A 152 -3.42 1.14 -6.00
C ARG A 152 -1.93 1.35 -5.75
N PHE A 153 -1.36 2.45 -6.24
CA PHE A 153 0.01 2.84 -5.87
C PHE A 153 0.11 3.08 -4.37
N LEU A 154 -0.77 3.88 -3.78
CA LEU A 154 -0.75 4.15 -2.33
C LEU A 154 -0.90 2.86 -1.52
N GLU A 155 -1.82 1.98 -1.92
CA GLU A 155 -2.03 0.65 -1.31
C GLU A 155 -0.77 -0.23 -1.42
N TYR A 156 -0.13 -0.23 -2.60
CA TYR A 156 1.08 -1.00 -2.86
C TYR A 156 2.23 -0.58 -1.94
N PHE A 157 2.37 0.72 -1.66
CA PHE A 157 3.44 1.29 -0.83
C PHE A 157 3.06 1.54 0.62
N GLY A 158 1.82 1.22 1.04
CA GLY A 158 1.35 1.46 2.40
C GLY A 158 1.27 2.94 2.79
N LEU A 159 1.05 3.82 1.81
CA LEU A 159 0.97 5.27 2.02
C LEU A 159 -0.48 5.71 2.23
N ARG A 160 -0.71 6.69 3.10
CA ARG A 160 -2.03 7.32 3.27
C ARG A 160 -2.34 8.25 2.11
N ASP A 161 -1.36 9.04 1.68
CA ASP A 161 -1.46 9.95 0.55
C ASP A 161 -0.05 10.30 0.01
N LEU A 162 0.00 11.08 -1.08
CA LEU A 162 1.25 11.43 -1.75
C LEU A 162 2.17 12.36 -0.94
N SER A 163 1.68 12.99 0.14
CA SER A 163 2.51 13.84 1.00
C SER A 163 3.44 13.04 1.91
N GLU A 164 3.20 11.73 2.04
CA GLU A 164 4.07 10.80 2.76
C GLU A 164 5.21 10.25 1.92
N LEU A 165 5.29 10.63 0.64
CA LEU A 165 6.45 10.32 -0.16
C LEU A 165 7.67 11.02 0.48
N PRO A 166 8.78 10.30 0.74
CA PRO A 166 10.02 10.91 1.19
C PRO A 166 10.52 11.89 0.13
N PRO A 167 11.45 12.78 0.47
CA PRO A 167 12.03 13.66 -0.53
C PRO A 167 12.68 12.84 -1.67
N PRO A 168 12.77 13.42 -2.89
CA PRO A 168 13.42 12.76 -4.02
C PRO A 168 14.84 12.31 -3.65
N GLU A 169 15.35 11.24 -4.29
CA GLU A 169 16.68 10.70 -3.98
C GLU A 169 17.83 11.73 -4.06
N GLU A 170 17.71 12.76 -4.90
CA GLU A 170 18.67 13.86 -5.00
C GLU A 170 18.74 14.72 -3.72
N ASP A 171 17.71 14.66 -2.87
CA ASP A 171 17.53 15.44 -1.65
C ASP A 171 17.65 14.57 -0.37
N LEU A 172 17.92 13.26 -0.49
CA LEU A 172 18.06 12.37 0.68
C LEU A 172 19.43 12.57 1.37
N PRO A 173 19.48 12.75 2.70
CA PRO A 173 20.73 12.75 3.44
C PRO A 173 21.39 11.37 3.43
N ASP A 174 22.73 11.36 3.48
CA ASP A 174 23.53 10.12 3.49
C ASP A 174 23.03 9.13 4.56
N GLY A 175 22.51 7.99 4.12
CA GLY A 175 22.03 6.91 4.98
C GLY A 175 20.52 6.66 4.99
N GLU A 176 19.71 7.51 4.35
CA GLU A 176 18.28 7.25 4.15
C GLU A 176 18.05 6.37 2.91
N LYS A 177 17.22 5.33 3.07
CA LYS A 177 16.89 4.40 1.99
C LYS A 177 15.82 5.00 1.08
N PRO A 178 15.91 4.81 -0.24
CA PRO A 178 14.88 5.26 -1.16
C PRO A 178 13.54 4.54 -0.92
N LEU A 179 12.43 5.25 -1.16
CA LEU A 179 11.06 4.68 -1.02
C LEU A 179 10.86 3.41 -1.85
N PHE A 180 11.55 3.34 -2.99
CA PHE A 180 11.40 2.29 -3.99
C PHE A 180 12.57 1.30 -3.90
N ASP A 181 12.85 0.78 -2.69
CA ASP A 181 13.92 -0.20 -2.52
C ASP A 181 13.50 -1.57 -3.07
N VAL A 182 14.30 -2.08 -4.01
CA VAL A 182 14.06 -3.27 -4.83
C VAL A 182 13.96 -4.54 -3.96
N GLU A 183 14.52 -4.50 -2.75
CA GLU A 183 14.58 -5.63 -1.83
C GLU A 183 13.38 -5.74 -0.87
N GLN A 184 12.58 -4.68 -0.67
CA GLN A 184 11.54 -4.65 0.38
C GLN A 184 10.09 -4.46 -0.10
N MET A 185 9.83 -4.49 -1.41
CA MET A 185 8.47 -4.29 -1.95
C MET A 185 7.57 -5.55 -1.93
N THR A 186 7.51 -6.22 -0.78
CA THR A 186 6.33 -7.01 -0.41
C THR A 186 5.67 -6.33 0.77
N ILE A 187 4.36 -6.07 0.65
CA ILE A 187 3.45 -5.53 1.69
C ILE A 187 3.63 -6.17 3.09
N ASP A 188 4.30 -7.32 3.19
CA ASP A 188 4.58 -8.07 4.41
C ASP A 188 5.62 -7.44 5.38
N GLU A 189 6.34 -6.35 5.04
CA GLU A 189 7.41 -5.79 5.91
C GLU A 189 7.16 -4.36 6.44
N TRP A 190 5.94 -3.81 6.39
CA TRP A 190 5.67 -2.53 7.07
C TRP A 190 5.60 -2.73 8.59
N LYS A 191 6.60 -2.22 9.31
CA LYS A 191 6.51 -1.95 10.75
C LYS A 191 6.11 -0.48 10.94
N PRO A 192 4.95 -0.16 11.52
CA PRO A 192 4.69 1.21 11.94
C PRO A 192 5.76 1.62 12.95
N HIS A 193 6.27 2.84 12.84
CA HIS A 193 7.06 3.47 13.90
C HIS A 193 6.23 3.40 15.18
N GLU A 194 6.72 2.66 16.18
CA GLU A 194 6.23 2.79 17.54
C GLU A 194 6.47 4.24 17.95
N ASP A 195 5.37 4.96 18.18
CA ASP A 195 5.40 6.28 18.75
C ASP A 195 6.18 6.17 20.06
N SER A 196 7.39 6.72 20.06
CA SER A 196 8.22 6.86 21.24
C SER A 196 7.57 7.93 22.08
N GLY A 197 6.46 7.58 22.72
CA GLY A 197 5.86 8.30 23.81
C GLY A 197 6.87 8.33 24.94
N ASN A 198 7.73 9.34 24.89
CA ASN A 198 8.65 9.73 25.95
C ASN A 198 7.90 9.69 27.28
N GLY A 199 8.43 8.92 28.22
CA GLY A 199 8.14 9.12 29.62
C GLY A 199 8.64 10.49 30.10
N GLU A 200 8.20 10.83 31.31
CA GLU A 200 8.64 11.93 32.19
C GLU A 200 7.86 13.26 32.02
N HIS A 201 6.78 13.42 32.78
CA HIS A 201 6.78 14.01 34.14
C HIS A 201 5.47 13.67 34.87
#